data_AF-A0A950QUI1-F1
#
_entry.id   AF-A0A950QUI1-F1
#
_cell.length_a   1.000
_cell.length_b   1.000
_cell.length_c   1.000
_cell.angle_alpha   90.00
_cell.angle_beta   90.00
_cell.angle_gamma   90.00
#
_symmetry.space_group_name_H-M   'P 1'
#
loop_
_entity.id
_entity.type
_entity.pdbx_description
1 polymer ?
#
loop_
_entity_poly.entity_id
_entity_poly.type
_entity_poly.pdbx_seq_one_letter_code
_entity_poly.pdbx_strand_id
1 'polypeptide(L)'
;MKKSSGLIAALLVAPLVFGGTTASAALIRGSGGAGGGSDSNSDGGRGHSSGPISGGGSNGGGHSEWGHGSERGAESRGLEPPVVIKRRNYSIGHPDRIRNSNNIVRDRHQIDYPERDGTGAAISKSAARVAPQEHTSIVRNTTIIRNIQNERRTEIVPNKYYWHDSAGVRYCHYYDRGGVHWYGFYFGPTFYWTRYYGDHWWWFDARFDRWVYWWGGYWWWPSPTGVVYVYMDNNYYPYQEGVVTVKQPEVEAPPEGAPSSHEGSSYQSPDGRRTVQVFGDRDEAFLYNSSSGQASFMKYLGAGVEKVRFAGGKNGKPLQILIDFKDGTFAFFTDEGQPIDANPDKTELSLPSGPPPGAKTPPPAEPPPQPQ
;
A
#
# COMPACT_ATOMS: atom_id res chain seq x y z
N MET A 1 -65.67 -40.40 -13.14
CA MET A 1 -64.88 -40.34 -14.38
C MET A 1 -64.94 -38.92 -14.94
N LYS A 2 -63.82 -38.18 -14.95
CA LYS A 2 -63.46 -37.14 -15.92
C LYS A 2 -62.02 -36.67 -15.61
N LYS A 3 -61.16 -36.75 -16.62
CA LYS A 3 -59.72 -36.39 -16.60
C LYS A 3 -59.55 -34.92 -17.01
N SER A 4 -58.53 -34.25 -16.48
CA SER A 4 -57.79 -33.14 -17.11
C SER A 4 -56.42 -33.09 -16.40
N SER A 5 -55.30 -33.48 -17.01
CA SER A 5 -54.50 -32.88 -18.10
C SER A 5 -53.83 -31.57 -17.68
N GLY A 6 -52.54 -31.68 -17.31
CA GLY A 6 -51.65 -30.58 -16.99
C GLY A 6 -51.02 -29.93 -18.24
N LEU A 7 -50.56 -28.70 -18.06
CA LEU A 7 -49.84 -27.92 -19.07
C LEU A 7 -48.53 -27.41 -18.47
N ILE A 8 -47.43 -27.68 -19.16
CA ILE A 8 -46.07 -27.21 -18.87
C ILE A 8 -45.86 -25.89 -19.62
N ALA A 9 -45.38 -24.85 -18.95
CA ALA A 9 -44.99 -23.58 -19.57
C ALA A 9 -43.45 -23.50 -19.69
N ALA A 10 -42.98 -23.29 -20.91
CA ALA A 10 -41.58 -23.04 -21.24
C ALA A 10 -41.27 -21.54 -21.14
N LEU A 11 -40.12 -21.21 -20.54
CA LEU A 11 -39.61 -19.84 -20.41
C LEU A 11 -38.66 -19.55 -21.59
N LEU A 12 -38.99 -18.54 -22.39
CA LEU A 12 -38.17 -18.00 -23.48
C LEU A 12 -37.49 -16.72 -22.99
N VAL A 13 -36.16 -16.67 -23.02
CA VAL A 13 -35.35 -15.48 -22.73
C VAL A 13 -34.94 -14.86 -24.07
N ALA A 14 -35.31 -13.61 -24.29
CA ALA A 14 -34.84 -12.79 -25.41
C ALA A 14 -33.77 -11.78 -24.94
N PRO A 15 -32.79 -11.41 -25.79
CA PRO A 15 -31.63 -10.62 -25.39
C PRO A 15 -31.89 -9.11 -25.50
N LEU A 16 -31.32 -8.35 -24.55
CA LEU A 16 -31.30 -6.89 -24.59
C LEU A 16 -30.04 -6.39 -25.30
N VAL A 17 -30.26 -5.67 -26.39
CA VAL A 17 -29.30 -4.90 -27.18
C VAL A 17 -29.14 -3.53 -26.53
N PHE A 18 -27.90 -3.08 -26.30
CA PHE A 18 -27.60 -1.66 -26.08
C PHE A 18 -26.59 -1.19 -27.14
N GLY A 19 -27.06 -0.27 -27.99
CA GLY A 19 -26.26 0.52 -28.90
C GLY A 19 -25.47 1.59 -28.14
N GLY A 20 -24.29 1.92 -28.65
CA GLY A 20 -23.34 2.83 -28.02
C GLY A 20 -23.54 4.31 -28.35
N THR A 21 -22.60 5.14 -27.90
CA THR A 21 -21.97 6.21 -28.71
C THR A 21 -20.76 6.82 -27.97
N THR A 22 -19.66 6.89 -28.72
CA THR A 22 -18.58 7.91 -28.80
C THR A 22 -17.90 8.44 -27.54
N ALA A 23 -16.58 8.19 -27.44
CA ALA A 23 -15.63 9.16 -26.88
C ALA A 23 -14.29 9.14 -27.65
N SER A 24 -14.00 10.33 -28.17
CA SER A 24 -12.82 10.94 -28.79
C SER A 24 -11.45 10.26 -28.70
N ALA A 25 -10.82 10.11 -29.87
CA ALA A 25 -9.39 9.94 -30.04
C ALA A 25 -8.68 11.30 -29.89
N ALA A 26 -7.72 11.39 -28.96
CA ALA A 26 -6.76 12.49 -28.91
C ALA A 26 -5.47 12.05 -29.61
N LEU A 27 -5.21 12.69 -30.75
CA LEU A 27 -4.00 12.57 -31.55
C LEU A 27 -2.89 13.42 -30.89
N ILE A 28 -1.83 12.81 -30.36
CA ILE A 28 -0.60 13.54 -30.02
C ILE A 28 0.40 13.29 -31.15
N ARG A 29 0.48 14.27 -32.06
CA ARG A 29 1.61 14.48 -32.98
C ARG A 29 2.64 15.34 -32.26
N GLY A 30 3.86 14.83 -32.12
CA GLY A 30 5.04 15.60 -31.72
C GLY A 30 6.18 15.35 -32.69
N SER A 31 6.36 16.26 -33.64
CA SER A 31 7.59 16.54 -34.40
C SER A 31 8.80 16.63 -33.46
N GLY A 32 9.95 16.02 -33.74
CA GLY A 32 10.87 16.47 -34.78
C GLY A 32 11.84 17.51 -34.20
N GLY A 33 13.05 17.08 -33.85
CA GLY A 33 14.12 17.96 -33.33
C GLY A 33 15.47 17.26 -33.39
N ALA A 34 16.25 17.60 -34.40
CA ALA A 34 17.62 17.15 -34.64
C ALA A 34 18.64 18.08 -33.95
N GLY A 35 19.82 17.52 -33.65
CA GLY A 35 21.04 18.20 -33.17
C GLY A 35 21.84 17.22 -32.33
N GLY A 36 22.91 16.58 -32.83
CA GLY A 36 24.22 17.21 -33.06
C GLY A 36 24.85 17.51 -31.71
N GLY A 37 25.82 16.79 -31.15
CA GLY A 37 26.98 16.12 -31.73
C GLY A 37 28.21 16.73 -31.05
N SER A 38 29.00 15.94 -30.33
CA SER A 38 30.45 16.12 -30.12
C SER A 38 30.97 15.19 -29.01
N ASP A 39 31.69 14.16 -29.45
CA ASP A 39 32.98 13.64 -28.98
C ASP A 39 33.56 14.17 -27.66
N SER A 40 34.11 13.25 -26.84
CA SER A 40 35.56 13.14 -26.54
C SER A 40 35.82 12.24 -25.32
N ASN A 41 36.75 11.29 -25.48
CA ASN A 41 37.85 10.84 -24.58
C ASN A 41 37.62 10.84 -23.04
N SER A 42 38.11 9.90 -22.23
CA SER A 42 39.37 9.13 -22.20
C SER A 42 39.25 8.22 -20.95
N ASP A 43 39.61 6.95 -20.99
CA ASP A 43 40.95 6.40 -20.76
C ASP A 43 41.39 6.33 -19.28
N GLY A 44 41.94 5.17 -18.89
CA GLY A 44 42.64 4.90 -17.61
C GLY A 44 41.75 4.64 -16.38
N GLY A 45 42.04 3.71 -15.47
CA GLY A 45 43.22 2.91 -15.27
C GLY A 45 43.09 2.06 -13.99
N ARG A 46 43.86 0.98 -13.97
CA ARG A 46 44.07 -0.04 -12.94
C ARG A 46 44.46 0.52 -11.56
N GLY A 47 44.24 -0.28 -10.50
CA GLY A 47 45.28 -0.45 -9.47
C GLY A 47 44.84 -0.71 -8.01
N HIS A 48 45.16 -1.93 -7.54
CA HIS A 48 45.76 -2.28 -6.24
C HIS A 48 45.06 -1.90 -4.92
N SER A 49 44.54 -2.84 -4.13
CA SER A 49 45.19 -3.85 -3.27
C SER A 49 45.91 -3.30 -2.02
N SER A 50 45.28 -3.57 -0.87
CA SER A 50 45.85 -4.07 0.38
C SER A 50 46.86 -3.22 1.19
N GLY A 51 46.46 -2.90 2.42
CA GLY A 51 47.37 -2.60 3.53
C GLY A 51 46.62 -2.57 4.87
N PRO A 52 46.98 -3.40 5.87
CA PRO A 52 46.46 -3.29 7.23
C PRO A 52 47.36 -2.38 8.08
N ILE A 53 46.76 -1.54 8.93
CA ILE A 53 47.47 -0.80 9.97
C ILE A 53 47.06 -1.37 11.32
N SER A 54 48.04 -1.95 12.01
CA SER A 54 48.04 -2.31 13.41
C SER A 54 48.79 -1.24 14.23
N GLY A 55 48.37 -1.09 15.49
CA GLY A 55 49.00 -0.24 16.52
C GLY A 55 47.91 0.45 17.34
N GLY A 56 47.77 0.30 18.66
CA GLY A 56 48.74 -0.01 19.71
C GLY A 56 48.91 1.24 20.59
N GLY A 57 48.53 1.15 21.88
CA GLY A 57 48.74 2.19 22.90
C GLY A 57 47.48 2.42 23.77
N SER A 58 47.35 1.86 24.97
CA SER A 58 48.07 2.09 26.25
C SER A 58 47.39 3.10 27.17
N ASN A 59 47.17 2.63 28.40
CA ASN A 59 46.75 3.32 29.62
C ASN A 59 47.23 4.77 29.80
N GLY A 60 46.37 5.56 30.46
CA GLY A 60 46.74 6.79 31.14
C GLY A 60 45.65 7.20 32.13
N GLY A 61 45.83 6.87 33.41
CA GLY A 61 45.07 7.45 34.51
C GLY A 61 45.54 8.87 34.81
N GLY A 62 44.64 9.72 35.26
CA GLY A 62 44.93 11.10 35.67
C GLY A 62 43.78 11.70 36.47
N HIS A 63 44.05 11.91 37.77
CA HIS A 63 43.25 12.63 38.76
C HIS A 63 43.20 14.15 38.47
N SER A 64 42.36 14.88 39.25
CA SER A 64 42.18 16.35 39.38
C SER A 64 41.05 16.92 38.51
N GLU A 65 40.19 17.86 38.91
CA GLU A 65 40.02 18.66 40.13
C GLU A 65 38.75 19.52 39.95
N TRP A 66 38.39 20.20 41.04
CA TRP A 66 37.16 20.91 41.33
C TRP A 66 36.88 22.15 40.46
N GLY A 67 35.58 22.45 40.28
CA GLY A 67 35.09 23.82 40.16
C GLY A 67 34.65 24.24 38.77
N HIS A 68 33.34 24.35 38.57
CA HIS A 68 32.60 25.53 38.07
C HIS A 68 31.19 25.08 37.67
N GLY A 69 30.21 25.53 38.46
CA GLY A 69 28.79 25.30 38.20
C GLY A 69 28.38 25.97 36.90
N SER A 70 28.21 25.17 35.85
CA SER A 70 27.38 25.52 34.71
C SER A 70 25.96 25.14 35.07
N GLU A 71 25.11 26.13 35.27
CA GLU A 71 23.67 25.97 35.13
C GLU A 71 23.43 25.41 33.72
N ARG A 72 23.35 24.09 33.64
CA ARG A 72 22.90 23.39 32.44
C ARG A 72 21.47 23.83 32.25
N GLY A 73 21.28 24.88 31.46
CA GLY A 73 19.98 25.27 30.93
C GLY A 73 19.34 23.99 30.44
N ALA A 74 18.24 23.61 31.09
CA ALA A 74 17.44 22.49 30.66
C ALA A 74 17.02 22.83 29.24
N GLU A 75 17.72 22.27 28.26
CA GLU A 75 17.34 22.35 26.87
C GLU A 75 15.87 21.99 26.84
N SER A 76 15.02 22.97 26.56
CA SER A 76 13.62 22.73 26.34
C SER A 76 13.58 21.80 25.14
N ARG A 77 13.51 20.50 25.39
CA ARG A 77 13.25 19.51 24.36
C ARG A 77 11.94 19.99 23.74
N GLY A 78 12.08 20.63 22.57
CA GLY A 78 10.95 21.18 21.85
C GLY A 78 9.91 20.08 21.79
N LEU A 79 8.69 20.38 22.25
CA LEU A 79 7.61 19.41 22.23
C LEU A 79 7.46 18.96 20.78
N GLU A 80 7.90 17.73 20.49
CA GLU A 80 7.74 17.17 19.15
C GLU A 80 6.24 17.22 18.82
N PRO A 81 5.88 17.69 17.61
CA PRO A 81 4.48 17.81 17.23
C PRO A 81 3.81 16.44 17.35
N PRO A 82 2.55 16.38 17.84
CA PRO A 82 1.83 15.13 17.96
C PRO A 82 1.65 14.50 16.58
N VAL A 83 1.97 13.22 16.49
CA VAL A 83 1.77 12.41 15.29
C VAL A 83 0.47 11.63 15.46
N VAL A 84 -0.44 11.77 14.49
CA VAL A 84 -1.67 10.99 14.40
C VAL A 84 -1.49 9.94 13.30
N ILE A 85 -1.67 8.66 13.63
CA ILE A 85 -1.59 7.58 12.64
C ILE A 85 -3.00 7.24 12.18
N LYS A 86 -3.47 7.96 11.15
CA LYS A 86 -4.74 7.68 10.47
C LYS A 86 -4.62 6.39 9.67
N ARG A 87 -5.73 5.67 9.56
CA ARG A 87 -5.86 4.40 8.85
C ARG A 87 -7.02 4.46 7.89
N ARG A 88 -6.84 3.92 6.70
CA ARG A 88 -7.92 3.76 5.73
C ARG A 88 -8.06 2.29 5.37
N ASN A 89 -9.30 1.80 5.41
CA ASN A 89 -9.62 0.47 4.90
C ASN A 89 -9.93 0.57 3.42
N TYR A 90 -9.25 -0.25 2.62
CA TYR A 90 -9.53 -0.44 1.21
C TYR A 90 -10.16 -1.82 1.04
N SER A 91 -11.31 -1.86 0.35
CA SER A 91 -11.89 -3.13 -0.09
C SER A 91 -11.24 -3.52 -1.41
N ILE A 92 -10.55 -4.65 -1.42
CA ILE A 92 -9.88 -5.18 -2.61
C ILE A 92 -10.26 -6.65 -2.80
N GLY A 93 -10.28 -7.11 -4.05
CA GLY A 93 -10.62 -8.50 -4.39
C GLY A 93 -9.63 -9.51 -3.79
N HIS A 94 -10.09 -10.75 -3.61
CA HIS A 94 -9.26 -11.83 -3.10
C HIS A 94 -8.19 -12.25 -4.10
N PRO A 95 -6.88 -12.19 -3.74
CA PRO A 95 -5.84 -12.63 -4.64
C PRO A 95 -6.07 -14.07 -5.10
N ASP A 96 -5.66 -14.40 -6.32
CA ASP A 96 -5.63 -15.80 -6.72
C ASP A 96 -4.71 -16.57 -5.77
N ARG A 97 -5.28 -17.59 -5.13
CA ARG A 97 -4.54 -18.40 -4.19
C ARG A 97 -3.74 -19.41 -5.00
N ILE A 98 -2.43 -19.19 -5.08
CA ILE A 98 -1.48 -20.14 -5.68
C ILE A 98 -1.48 -21.45 -4.85
N ARG A 99 -2.30 -22.42 -5.25
CA ARG A 99 -2.52 -23.67 -4.50
C ARG A 99 -1.31 -24.59 -4.54
N ASN A 100 -0.62 -24.63 -5.67
CA ASN A 100 0.58 -25.43 -5.85
C ASN A 100 1.80 -24.59 -5.46
N SER A 101 2.48 -24.94 -4.37
CA SER A 101 3.67 -24.23 -3.90
C SER A 101 4.81 -24.23 -4.92
N ASN A 102 4.85 -25.19 -5.85
CA ASN A 102 5.83 -25.24 -6.93
C ASN A 102 5.60 -24.12 -7.97
N ASN A 103 4.42 -23.49 -7.99
CA ASN A 103 4.12 -22.35 -8.85
C ASN A 103 4.55 -21.01 -8.23
N ILE A 104 5.10 -21.01 -7.00
CA ILE A 104 5.61 -19.81 -6.34
C ILE A 104 7.09 -19.64 -6.69
N VAL A 105 7.45 -18.47 -7.22
CA VAL A 105 8.86 -18.13 -7.45
C VAL A 105 9.54 -17.80 -6.12
N ARG A 106 10.61 -18.55 -5.79
CA ARG A 106 11.34 -18.44 -4.51
C ARG A 106 12.85 -18.23 -4.67
N ASP A 107 13.36 -18.39 -5.89
CA ASP A 107 14.75 -18.12 -6.20
C ASP A 107 15.05 -16.61 -6.16
N ARG A 108 16.32 -16.22 -6.24
CA ARG A 108 16.75 -14.83 -6.45
C ARG A 108 17.16 -14.57 -7.89
N HIS A 109 16.77 -15.45 -8.81
CA HIS A 109 17.26 -15.45 -10.18
C HIS A 109 16.70 -14.21 -10.88
N GLN A 110 17.58 -13.28 -11.24
CA GLN A 110 17.24 -12.07 -12.00
C GLN A 110 18.00 -12.12 -13.31
N ILE A 111 17.52 -11.37 -14.31
CA ILE A 111 18.22 -11.24 -15.59
C ILE A 111 18.85 -9.88 -15.73
N ASP A 112 19.97 -9.86 -16.44
CA ASP A 112 20.65 -8.63 -16.79
C ASP A 112 19.78 -7.79 -17.72
N TYR A 113 19.79 -6.48 -17.48
CA TYR A 113 19.10 -5.55 -18.34
C TYR A 113 19.80 -5.51 -19.69
N PRO A 114 19.05 -5.55 -20.80
CA PRO A 114 19.64 -5.46 -22.12
C PRO A 114 20.24 -4.07 -22.28
N GLU A 115 21.47 -4.01 -22.80
CA GLU A 115 22.14 -2.73 -23.08
C GLU A 115 21.63 -2.08 -24.36
N ARG A 116 21.07 -2.88 -25.27
CA ARG A 116 20.62 -2.45 -26.60
C ARG A 116 19.26 -3.01 -26.93
N ASP A 117 18.47 -2.23 -27.66
CA ASP A 117 17.15 -2.63 -28.14
C ASP A 117 17.22 -3.40 -29.47
N GLY A 118 16.05 -3.76 -30.03
CA GLY A 118 15.97 -4.51 -31.29
C GLY A 118 16.53 -3.79 -32.53
N THR A 119 16.79 -2.49 -32.44
CA THR A 119 17.45 -1.69 -33.49
C THR A 119 18.96 -1.58 -33.28
N GLY A 120 19.47 -2.08 -32.15
CA GLY A 120 20.86 -1.92 -31.72
C GLY A 120 21.14 -0.61 -30.98
N ALA A 121 20.13 0.26 -30.83
CA ALA A 121 20.26 1.50 -30.06
C ALA A 121 20.43 1.21 -28.57
N ALA A 122 21.23 2.01 -27.88
CA ALA A 122 21.44 1.86 -26.44
C ALA A 122 20.14 2.13 -25.68
N ILE A 123 19.84 1.31 -24.68
CA ILE A 123 18.67 1.49 -23.82
C ILE A 123 19.03 2.50 -22.73
N SER A 124 18.49 3.72 -22.83
CA SER A 124 18.70 4.79 -21.84
C SER A 124 17.66 4.80 -20.72
N LYS A 125 16.74 3.83 -20.71
CA LYS A 125 15.61 3.77 -19.77
C LYS A 125 16.06 3.23 -18.43
N SER A 126 15.53 3.80 -17.35
CA SER A 126 15.86 3.37 -16.00
C SER A 126 15.08 2.10 -15.62
N ALA A 127 15.74 1.20 -14.90
CA ALA A 127 15.07 0.09 -14.26
C ALA A 127 13.97 0.59 -13.30
N ALA A 128 12.77 0.02 -13.36
CA ALA A 128 11.73 0.35 -12.41
C ALA A 128 12.16 -0.05 -10.99
N ARG A 129 12.13 0.92 -10.07
CA ARG A 129 12.48 0.72 -8.64
C ARG A 129 11.27 0.52 -7.73
N VAL A 130 10.08 0.76 -8.27
CA VAL A 130 8.79 0.57 -7.61
C VAL A 130 7.97 -0.38 -8.45
N ALA A 131 6.99 -1.03 -7.80
CA ALA A 131 6.12 -1.97 -8.49
C ALA A 131 5.39 -1.25 -9.64
N PRO A 132 5.47 -1.76 -10.89
CA PRO A 132 4.89 -1.08 -12.05
C PRO A 132 3.37 -1.18 -12.01
N GLN A 133 2.69 -0.07 -11.72
CA GLN A 133 1.23 -0.03 -11.58
C GLN A 133 0.51 -0.25 -12.91
N GLU A 134 1.20 0.05 -14.00
CA GLU A 134 0.68 0.06 -15.36
C GLU A 134 0.70 -1.34 -15.98
N HIS A 135 1.20 -2.34 -15.26
CA HIS A 135 1.09 -3.73 -15.70
C HIS A 135 -0.37 -4.17 -15.93
N THR A 136 -1.34 -3.48 -15.31
CA THR A 136 -2.77 -3.61 -15.64
C THR A 136 -3.04 -3.49 -17.14
N SER A 137 -2.43 -2.50 -17.83
CA SER A 137 -2.68 -2.27 -19.25
C SER A 137 -2.09 -3.38 -20.13
N ILE A 138 -1.02 -4.03 -19.66
CA ILE A 138 -0.43 -5.19 -20.33
C ILE A 138 -1.36 -6.40 -20.19
N VAL A 139 -1.73 -6.75 -18.96
CA VAL A 139 -2.51 -7.96 -18.67
C VAL A 139 -3.94 -7.88 -19.21
N ARG A 140 -4.53 -6.68 -19.29
CA ARG A 140 -5.86 -6.48 -19.89
C ARG A 140 -5.85 -6.38 -21.41
N ASN A 141 -4.69 -6.22 -22.06
CA ASN A 141 -4.60 -6.16 -23.51
C ASN A 141 -4.54 -7.58 -24.10
N THR A 142 -5.71 -8.07 -24.53
CA THR A 142 -5.87 -9.44 -25.05
C THR A 142 -5.02 -9.71 -26.29
N THR A 143 -4.71 -8.69 -27.10
CA THR A 143 -3.82 -8.82 -28.26
C THR A 143 -2.38 -9.10 -27.81
N ILE A 144 -1.87 -8.35 -26.83
CA ILE A 144 -0.52 -8.57 -26.28
C ILE A 144 -0.43 -9.95 -25.64
N ILE A 145 -1.39 -10.31 -24.79
CA ILE A 145 -1.37 -11.62 -24.12
C ILE A 145 -1.42 -12.77 -25.12
N ARG A 146 -2.23 -12.67 -26.18
CA ARG A 146 -2.27 -13.68 -27.24
C ARG A 146 -0.93 -13.78 -27.98
N ASN A 147 -0.31 -12.65 -28.31
CA ASN A 147 0.97 -12.63 -29.01
C ASN A 147 2.09 -13.25 -28.15
N ILE A 148 2.16 -12.86 -26.88
CA ILE A 148 3.06 -13.47 -25.88
C ILE A 148 2.87 -14.98 -25.82
N GLN A 149 1.63 -15.47 -25.78
CA GLN A 149 1.36 -16.91 -25.74
C GLN A 149 1.80 -17.66 -27.02
N ASN A 150 1.75 -17.00 -28.18
CA ASN A 150 2.20 -17.56 -29.45
C ASN A 150 3.74 -17.55 -29.52
N GLU A 151 4.35 -16.41 -29.26
CA GLU A 151 5.80 -16.18 -29.27
C GLU A 151 6.52 -17.11 -28.30
N ARG A 152 5.98 -17.30 -27.08
CA ARG A 152 6.51 -18.23 -26.08
C ARG A 152 6.77 -19.63 -26.62
N ARG A 153 5.98 -20.11 -27.60
CA ARG A 153 6.10 -21.45 -28.18
C ARG A 153 7.24 -21.56 -29.20
N THR A 154 7.63 -20.45 -29.81
CA THR A 154 8.60 -20.41 -30.92
C THR A 154 9.92 -19.74 -30.53
N GLU A 155 9.91 -18.86 -29.53
CA GLU A 155 11.05 -18.08 -29.08
C GLU A 155 11.78 -18.76 -27.92
N ILE A 156 12.26 -19.97 -28.19
CA ILE A 156 12.85 -20.87 -27.18
C ILE A 156 14.37 -21.01 -27.32
N VAL A 157 15.04 -20.14 -28.08
CA VAL A 157 16.50 -20.16 -28.18
C VAL A 157 17.07 -19.49 -26.93
N PRO A 158 17.83 -20.21 -26.08
CA PRO A 158 18.36 -19.63 -24.85
C PRO A 158 19.30 -18.44 -25.10
N ASN A 159 19.30 -17.50 -24.15
CA ASN A 159 20.14 -16.29 -24.15
C ASN A 159 19.94 -15.39 -25.38
N LYS A 160 18.72 -15.35 -25.92
CA LYS A 160 18.37 -14.47 -27.03
C LYS A 160 17.26 -13.52 -26.62
N TYR A 161 17.47 -12.25 -26.93
CA TYR A 161 16.45 -11.21 -26.80
C TYR A 161 15.63 -11.13 -28.09
N TYR A 162 14.32 -11.22 -27.95
CA TYR A 162 13.34 -11.04 -28.99
C TYR A 162 12.60 -9.73 -28.72
N TRP A 163 12.63 -8.80 -29.66
CA TRP A 163 12.04 -7.46 -29.48
C TRP A 163 10.75 -7.35 -30.26
N HIS A 164 9.71 -6.88 -29.58
CA HIS A 164 8.35 -6.83 -30.08
C HIS A 164 7.77 -5.43 -29.97
N ASP A 165 6.97 -5.06 -30.95
CA ASP A 165 6.08 -3.90 -30.90
C ASP A 165 4.69 -4.39 -31.32
N SER A 166 3.78 -4.45 -30.34
CA SER A 166 2.45 -5.01 -30.55
C SER A 166 1.41 -4.20 -29.79
N ALA A 167 0.36 -3.78 -30.50
CA ALA A 167 -0.74 -2.99 -29.96
C ALA A 167 -0.26 -1.74 -29.20
N GLY A 168 0.78 -1.08 -29.70
CA GLY A 168 1.37 0.13 -29.11
C GLY A 168 2.20 -0.13 -27.85
N VAL A 169 2.48 -1.39 -27.51
CA VAL A 169 3.38 -1.75 -26.42
C VAL A 169 4.65 -2.34 -27.01
N ARG A 170 5.76 -1.70 -26.68
CA ARG A 170 7.10 -2.23 -26.92
C ARG A 170 7.50 -3.12 -25.76
N TYR A 171 7.88 -4.36 -26.05
CA TYR A 171 8.39 -5.29 -25.05
C TYR A 171 9.51 -6.17 -25.60
N CYS A 172 10.22 -6.83 -24.70
CA CYS A 172 11.25 -7.79 -25.00
C CYS A 172 10.91 -9.13 -24.37
N HIS A 173 11.10 -10.22 -25.10
CA HIS A 173 11.08 -11.56 -24.54
C HIS A 173 12.51 -12.11 -24.49
N TYR A 174 12.86 -12.72 -23.35
CA TYR A 174 14.14 -13.35 -23.13
C TYR A 174 13.91 -14.75 -22.54
N TYR A 175 14.38 -15.77 -23.25
CA TYR A 175 14.38 -17.14 -22.77
C TYR A 175 15.78 -17.47 -22.25
N ASP A 176 15.89 -17.74 -20.95
CA ASP A 176 17.20 -17.98 -20.34
C ASP A 176 17.62 -19.46 -20.39
N ARG A 177 18.86 -19.74 -19.96
CA ARG A 177 19.39 -21.12 -19.87
C ARG A 177 18.65 -22.00 -18.86
N GLY A 178 17.95 -21.41 -17.90
CA GLY A 178 17.16 -22.10 -16.89
C GLY A 178 15.75 -22.49 -17.36
N GLY A 179 15.41 -22.18 -18.62
CA GLY A 179 14.09 -22.44 -19.18
C GLY A 179 13.02 -21.45 -18.72
N VAL A 180 13.42 -20.27 -18.23
CA VAL A 180 12.50 -19.25 -17.75
C VAL A 180 12.21 -18.24 -18.85
N HIS A 181 10.92 -17.93 -19.03
CA HIS A 181 10.47 -16.88 -19.93
C HIS A 181 10.35 -15.55 -19.19
N TRP A 182 11.15 -14.58 -19.64
CA TRP A 182 11.19 -13.24 -19.13
C TRP A 182 10.59 -12.26 -20.13
N TYR A 183 9.80 -11.30 -19.64
CA TYR A 183 9.19 -10.26 -20.47
C TYR A 183 9.48 -8.89 -19.89
N GLY A 184 10.15 -8.07 -20.69
CA GLY A 184 10.61 -6.74 -20.32
C GLY A 184 9.74 -5.70 -21.01
N PHE A 185 9.07 -4.85 -20.25
CA PHE A 185 8.11 -3.88 -20.80
C PHE A 185 8.67 -2.46 -20.70
N TYR A 186 8.50 -1.68 -21.76
CA TYR A 186 8.70 -0.23 -21.69
C TYR A 186 7.46 0.46 -21.17
N PHE A 187 7.64 1.36 -20.22
CA PHE A 187 6.58 2.26 -19.78
C PHE A 187 7.13 3.67 -19.54
N GLY A 188 6.88 4.58 -20.49
CA GLY A 188 7.40 5.94 -20.43
C GLY A 188 8.94 5.99 -20.33
N PRO A 189 9.51 6.52 -19.23
CA PRO A 189 10.96 6.55 -19.00
C PRO A 189 11.52 5.27 -18.36
N THR A 190 10.68 4.33 -17.93
CA THR A 190 11.11 3.13 -17.21
C THR A 190 11.04 1.87 -18.07
N PHE A 191 11.85 0.89 -17.69
CA PHE A 191 11.84 -0.47 -18.20
C PHE A 191 11.84 -1.44 -17.02
N TYR A 192 11.06 -2.51 -17.09
CA TYR A 192 11.00 -3.50 -16.02
C TYR A 192 10.82 -4.91 -16.57
N TRP A 193 11.44 -5.86 -15.89
CA TRP A 193 11.32 -7.28 -16.19
C TRP A 193 10.26 -7.95 -15.36
N THR A 194 9.52 -8.84 -15.99
CA THR A 194 8.65 -9.79 -15.33
C THR A 194 8.98 -11.21 -15.78
N ARG A 195 8.68 -12.18 -14.94
CA ARG A 195 8.77 -13.60 -15.25
C ARG A 195 7.35 -14.15 -15.37
N TYR A 196 7.03 -14.84 -16.45
CA TYR A 196 5.74 -15.53 -16.55
C TYR A 196 5.90 -16.99 -16.10
N TYR A 197 5.36 -17.33 -14.93
CA TYR A 197 5.55 -18.64 -14.30
C TYR A 197 4.33 -19.06 -13.48
N GLY A 198 3.94 -20.33 -13.58
CA GLY A 198 2.80 -20.87 -12.83
C GLY A 198 1.50 -20.12 -13.10
N ASP A 199 1.28 -19.68 -14.35
CA ASP A 199 0.16 -18.86 -14.83
C ASP A 199 0.07 -17.44 -14.24
N HIS A 200 1.15 -16.97 -13.62
CA HIS A 200 1.23 -15.64 -13.02
C HIS A 200 2.38 -14.82 -13.59
N TRP A 201 2.20 -13.50 -13.61
CA TRP A 201 3.26 -12.53 -13.90
C TRP A 201 3.96 -12.19 -12.60
N TRP A 202 5.26 -12.44 -12.53
CA TRP A 202 6.10 -12.20 -11.36
C TRP A 202 7.02 -11.01 -11.60
N TRP A 203 7.08 -10.08 -10.67
CA TRP A 203 8.05 -8.99 -10.64
C TRP A 203 8.93 -9.13 -9.40
N PHE A 204 10.22 -8.86 -9.54
CA PHE A 204 11.16 -8.88 -8.43
C PHE A 204 11.28 -7.49 -7.83
N ASP A 205 10.81 -7.34 -6.59
CA ASP A 205 10.98 -6.13 -5.81
C ASP A 205 12.38 -6.10 -5.20
N ALA A 206 13.31 -5.47 -5.91
CA ALA A 206 14.70 -5.36 -5.47
C ALA A 206 14.86 -4.58 -4.15
N ARG A 207 13.92 -3.68 -3.80
CA ARG A 207 13.98 -2.92 -2.54
C ARG A 207 13.71 -3.82 -1.34
N PHE A 208 12.81 -4.78 -1.50
CA PHE A 208 12.38 -5.67 -0.42
C PHE A 208 12.87 -7.12 -0.58
N ASP A 209 13.72 -7.38 -1.58
CA ASP A 209 14.33 -8.67 -1.92
C ASP A 209 13.31 -9.81 -2.00
N ARG A 210 12.25 -9.61 -2.79
CA ARG A 210 11.15 -10.58 -2.90
C ARG A 210 10.45 -10.59 -4.25
N TRP A 211 9.87 -11.75 -4.55
CA TRP A 211 8.98 -11.91 -5.68
C TRP A 211 7.54 -11.55 -5.31
N VAL A 212 6.91 -10.78 -6.18
CA VAL A 212 5.48 -10.49 -6.15
C VAL A 212 4.83 -10.93 -7.43
N TYR A 213 3.59 -11.38 -7.35
CA TYR A 213 2.80 -11.72 -8.54
C TYR A 213 1.70 -10.69 -8.78
N TRP A 214 1.38 -10.48 -10.05
CA TRP A 214 0.30 -9.60 -10.46
C TRP A 214 -1.04 -10.34 -10.41
N TRP A 215 -2.03 -9.76 -9.74
CA TRP A 215 -3.40 -10.22 -9.78
C TRP A 215 -4.40 -9.10 -9.46
N GLY A 216 -5.52 -9.05 -10.18
CA GLY A 216 -6.65 -8.18 -9.81
C GLY A 216 -6.35 -6.67 -9.78
N GLY A 217 -5.30 -6.21 -10.47
CA GLY A 217 -4.88 -4.80 -10.44
C GLY A 217 -3.80 -4.47 -9.42
N TYR A 218 -3.27 -5.46 -8.70
CA TYR A 218 -2.28 -5.25 -7.65
C TYR A 218 -1.12 -6.25 -7.74
N TRP A 219 -0.01 -5.88 -7.12
CA TRP A 219 1.13 -6.77 -6.88
C TRP A 219 1.00 -7.40 -5.50
N TRP A 220 1.10 -8.72 -5.42
CA TRP A 220 0.87 -9.49 -4.22
C TRP A 220 2.13 -10.27 -3.84
N TRP A 221 2.50 -10.19 -2.57
CA TRP A 221 3.58 -11.00 -2.01
C TRP A 221 3.00 -12.18 -1.21
N PRO A 222 3.19 -13.42 -1.67
CA PRO A 222 2.85 -14.60 -0.89
C PRO A 222 3.98 -14.88 0.11
N SER A 223 3.86 -14.39 1.35
CA SER A 223 4.89 -14.61 2.38
C SER A 223 5.14 -16.10 2.60
N PRO A 224 6.39 -16.51 2.93
CA PRO A 224 6.68 -17.86 3.38
C PRO A 224 5.82 -18.32 4.57
N THR A 225 5.30 -17.38 5.38
CA THR A 225 4.42 -17.67 6.53
C THR A 225 2.96 -17.95 6.13
N GLY A 226 2.60 -17.80 4.85
CA GLY A 226 1.23 -17.95 4.35
C GLY A 226 0.38 -16.67 4.40
N VAL A 227 0.84 -15.63 5.09
CA VAL A 227 0.20 -14.30 5.04
C VAL A 227 0.43 -13.68 3.67
N VAL A 228 -0.64 -13.23 3.01
CA VAL A 228 -0.53 -12.54 1.73
C VAL A 228 -0.51 -11.04 1.99
N TYR A 229 0.41 -10.35 1.34
CA TYR A 229 0.50 -8.90 1.40
C TYR A 229 0.20 -8.30 0.03
N VAL A 230 -0.45 -7.13 0.01
CA VAL A 230 -0.60 -6.32 -1.20
C VAL A 230 0.42 -5.19 -1.18
N TYR A 231 0.97 -4.86 -2.34
CA TYR A 231 1.80 -3.68 -2.53
C TYR A 231 0.93 -2.47 -2.87
N MET A 232 0.91 -1.47 -1.98
CA MET A 232 0.20 -0.20 -2.18
C MET A 232 1.06 0.93 -1.61
N ASP A 233 1.02 2.11 -2.21
CA ASP A 233 1.73 3.31 -1.71
C ASP A 233 3.21 3.05 -1.35
N ASN A 234 3.90 2.26 -2.19
CA ASN A 234 5.29 1.84 -2.02
C ASN A 234 5.59 1.02 -0.75
N ASN A 235 4.59 0.32 -0.21
CA ASN A 235 4.71 -0.52 0.97
C ASN A 235 3.84 -1.80 0.88
N TYR A 236 4.11 -2.76 1.75
CA TYR A 236 3.37 -4.02 1.84
C TYR A 236 2.39 -3.99 3.02
N TYR A 237 1.11 -4.20 2.72
CA TYR A 237 0.06 -4.26 3.74
C TYR A 237 -0.52 -5.67 3.80
N PRO A 238 -0.70 -6.25 5.01
CA PRO A 238 -1.29 -7.56 5.14
C PRO A 238 -2.73 -7.52 4.64
N TYR A 239 -3.09 -8.53 3.86
CA TYR A 239 -4.44 -8.73 3.37
C TYR A 239 -5.24 -9.61 4.31
N GLN A 240 -6.41 -9.14 4.74
CA GLN A 240 -7.30 -9.87 5.64
C GLN A 240 -8.74 -9.80 5.08
N GLU A 241 -9.25 -10.94 4.60
CA GLU A 241 -10.66 -11.12 4.25
C GLU A 241 -11.30 -10.02 3.38
N GLY A 242 -10.61 -9.58 2.34
CA GLY A 242 -11.14 -8.57 1.40
C GLY A 242 -10.83 -7.13 1.78
N VAL A 243 -10.13 -6.93 2.89
CA VAL A 243 -9.79 -5.61 3.42
C VAL A 243 -8.28 -5.47 3.59
N VAL A 244 -7.79 -4.27 3.27
CA VAL A 244 -6.43 -3.84 3.55
C VAL A 244 -6.47 -2.53 4.31
N THR A 245 -5.82 -2.50 5.47
CA THR A 245 -5.72 -1.28 6.29
C THR A 245 -4.38 -0.60 6.01
N VAL A 246 -4.43 0.52 5.28
CA VAL A 246 -3.27 1.35 4.98
C VAL A 246 -3.09 2.38 6.09
N LYS A 247 -1.85 2.53 6.56
CA LYS A 247 -1.46 3.50 7.58
C LYS A 247 -0.94 4.77 6.91
N GLN A 248 -1.44 5.92 7.35
CA GLN A 248 -1.05 7.25 6.87
C GLN A 248 -0.69 8.10 8.11
N PRO A 249 0.60 8.19 8.47
CA PRO A 249 1.03 9.07 9.54
C PRO A 249 0.84 10.52 9.09
N GLU A 250 0.10 11.29 9.87
CA GLU A 250 -0.12 12.72 9.70
C GLU A 250 0.48 13.45 10.89
N VAL A 251 1.32 14.45 10.60
CA VAL A 251 1.85 15.35 11.63
C VAL A 251 0.93 16.55 11.65
N GLU A 252 0.13 16.67 12.71
CA GLU A 252 -0.80 17.78 12.87
C GLU A 252 -0.34 18.63 14.06
N ALA A 253 -0.15 19.93 13.82
CA ALA A 253 0.17 20.85 14.91
C ALA A 253 -1.07 20.99 15.82
N PRO A 254 -0.91 20.86 17.15
CA PRO A 254 -2.02 21.09 18.05
C PRO A 254 -2.40 22.58 18.00
N PRO A 255 -3.66 22.93 18.28
CA PRO A 255 -4.04 24.33 18.43
C PRO A 255 -3.30 24.98 19.61
N GLU A 256 -3.21 26.31 19.61
CA GLU A 256 -2.43 27.08 20.59
C GLU A 256 -2.86 26.88 22.06
N GLY A 257 -4.04 26.29 22.30
CA GLY A 257 -4.48 25.86 23.62
C GLY A 257 -5.54 24.77 23.52
N ALA A 258 -5.60 23.93 24.56
CA ALA A 258 -6.72 23.02 24.74
C ALA A 258 -7.95 23.80 25.22
N PRO A 259 -9.17 23.49 24.71
CA PRO A 259 -10.39 24.12 25.18
C PRO A 259 -10.68 23.80 26.64
N SER A 260 -11.61 24.51 27.28
CA SER A 260 -12.06 24.11 28.61
C SER A 260 -12.81 22.78 28.52
N SER A 261 -12.68 21.89 29.51
CA SER A 261 -13.24 20.52 29.47
C SER A 261 -14.77 20.42 29.42
N HIS A 262 -15.48 21.54 29.33
CA HIS A 262 -16.95 21.63 29.34
C HIS A 262 -17.54 22.14 28.00
N GLU A 263 -16.69 22.39 27.00
CA GLU A 263 -17.10 22.90 25.69
C GLU A 263 -17.21 21.78 24.62
N GLY A 264 -18.30 21.75 23.85
CA GLY A 264 -18.45 20.74 22.79
C GLY A 264 -18.94 19.37 23.28
N SER A 265 -18.66 18.32 22.50
CA SER A 265 -19.14 16.95 22.79
C SER A 265 -18.11 16.17 23.61
N SER A 266 -18.54 15.56 24.71
CA SER A 266 -17.65 14.80 25.61
C SER A 266 -18.00 13.32 25.63
N TYR A 267 -16.97 12.48 25.54
CA TYR A 267 -17.06 11.03 25.54
C TYR A 267 -16.21 10.49 26.69
N GLN A 268 -16.85 9.88 27.69
CA GLN A 268 -16.16 9.35 28.86
C GLN A 268 -15.79 7.88 28.67
N SER A 269 -14.60 7.49 29.12
CA SER A 269 -14.16 6.10 29.11
C SER A 269 -14.99 5.24 30.08
N PRO A 270 -15.10 3.92 29.84
CA PRO A 270 -15.88 3.03 30.70
C PRO A 270 -15.43 2.99 32.16
N ASP A 271 -14.15 3.26 32.43
CA ASP A 271 -13.57 3.35 33.79
C ASP A 271 -13.67 4.74 34.43
N GLY A 272 -14.22 5.73 33.70
CA GLY A 272 -14.35 7.11 34.15
C GLY A 272 -13.04 7.90 34.22
N ARG A 273 -11.88 7.29 33.92
CA ARG A 273 -10.56 7.90 34.09
C ARG A 273 -10.15 8.82 32.95
N ARG A 274 -10.79 8.71 31.79
CA ARG A 274 -10.49 9.49 30.59
C ARG A 274 -11.75 10.12 30.03
N THR A 275 -11.58 11.30 29.47
CA THR A 275 -12.60 11.97 28.69
C THR A 275 -11.96 12.43 27.39
N VAL A 276 -12.56 12.09 26.26
CA VAL A 276 -12.24 12.71 24.98
C VAL A 276 -13.28 13.76 24.70
N GLN A 277 -12.83 14.97 24.43
CA GLN A 277 -13.68 16.11 24.08
C GLN A 277 -13.46 16.46 22.62
N VAL A 278 -14.54 16.67 21.88
CA VAL A 278 -14.53 17.14 20.48
C VAL A 278 -15.09 18.56 20.44
N PHE A 279 -14.29 19.50 19.96
CA PHE A 279 -14.57 20.94 20.01
C PHE A 279 -14.09 21.70 18.77
N GLY A 280 -14.65 22.89 18.53
CA GLY A 280 -14.23 23.84 17.51
C GLY A 280 -14.76 23.52 16.11
N ASP A 281 -14.58 24.46 15.19
CA ASP A 281 -15.07 24.37 13.80
C ASP A 281 -14.41 23.26 12.98
N ARG A 282 -13.27 22.74 13.48
CA ARG A 282 -12.52 21.64 12.87
C ARG A 282 -12.78 20.29 13.53
N ASP A 283 -13.70 20.21 14.49
CA ASP A 283 -14.00 18.99 15.27
C ASP A 283 -12.73 18.34 15.84
N GLU A 284 -11.96 19.13 16.58
CA GLU A 284 -10.69 18.75 17.17
C GLU A 284 -10.90 17.91 18.43
N ALA A 285 -10.22 16.76 18.53
CA ALA A 285 -10.29 15.88 19.68
C ALA A 285 -9.13 16.09 20.66
N PHE A 286 -9.48 16.25 21.94
CA PHE A 286 -8.56 16.44 23.05
C PHE A 286 -8.84 15.39 24.13
N LEU A 287 -7.78 14.75 24.62
CA LEU A 287 -7.81 13.79 25.71
C LEU A 287 -7.57 14.49 27.05
N TYR A 288 -8.40 14.17 28.03
CA TYR A 288 -8.28 14.61 29.42
C TYR A 288 -8.21 13.43 30.38
N ASN A 289 -7.47 13.63 31.47
CA ASN A 289 -7.54 12.77 32.65
C ASN A 289 -8.68 13.26 33.55
N SER A 290 -9.62 12.38 33.88
CA SER A 290 -10.79 12.69 34.73
C SER A 290 -10.74 12.01 36.10
N SER A 291 -9.61 11.40 36.47
CA SER A 291 -9.50 10.57 37.68
C SER A 291 -9.57 11.37 39.00
N SER A 292 -9.28 12.67 38.96
CA SER A 292 -9.16 13.55 40.14
C SER A 292 -10.37 14.47 40.36
N GLY A 293 -11.48 14.25 39.66
CA GLY A 293 -12.66 15.13 39.72
C GLY A 293 -12.53 16.45 38.96
N GLN A 294 -11.32 16.98 38.81
CA GLN A 294 -10.98 18.05 37.86
C GLN A 294 -10.29 17.45 36.63
N ALA A 295 -10.82 17.73 35.44
CA ALA A 295 -10.25 17.26 34.20
C ALA A 295 -8.93 18.00 33.90
N SER A 296 -7.86 17.26 33.59
CA SER A 296 -6.58 17.84 33.17
C SER A 296 -6.23 17.40 31.75
N PHE A 297 -5.84 18.36 30.90
CA PHE A 297 -5.46 18.09 29.52
C PHE A 297 -4.25 17.15 29.46
N MET A 298 -4.34 16.15 28.58
CA MET A 298 -3.27 15.18 28.35
C MET A 298 -2.69 15.30 26.94
N LYS A 299 -3.54 15.24 25.91
CA LYS A 299 -3.06 15.06 24.53
C LYS A 299 -4.07 15.52 23.49
N TYR A 300 -3.56 16.06 22.39
CA TYR A 300 -4.33 16.28 21.15
C TYR A 300 -4.38 14.99 20.33
N LEU A 301 -5.57 14.61 19.84
CA LEU A 301 -5.81 13.34 19.14
C LEU A 301 -6.11 13.50 17.64
N GLY A 302 -6.23 14.73 17.13
CA GLY A 302 -6.44 15.03 15.71
C GLY A 302 -7.69 15.87 15.43
N ALA A 303 -7.79 16.40 14.21
CA ALA A 303 -8.95 17.15 13.71
C ALA A 303 -9.84 16.34 12.76
N GLY A 304 -11.05 16.84 12.52
CA GLY A 304 -12.03 16.26 11.62
C GLY A 304 -12.71 15.04 12.20
N VAL A 305 -12.90 15.01 13.52
CA VAL A 305 -13.50 13.87 14.21
C VAL A 305 -14.99 13.76 13.89
N GLU A 306 -15.42 12.55 13.51
CA GLU A 306 -16.83 12.20 13.33
C GLU A 306 -17.35 11.45 14.56
N LYS A 307 -16.55 10.53 15.12
CA LYS A 307 -16.98 9.65 16.19
C LYS A 307 -15.84 9.24 17.10
N VAL A 308 -16.13 9.20 18.41
CA VAL A 308 -15.22 8.67 19.43
C VAL A 308 -15.83 7.43 20.07
N ARG A 309 -15.03 6.38 20.25
CA ARG A 309 -15.39 5.14 20.95
C ARG A 309 -14.26 4.72 21.87
N PHE A 310 -14.61 3.98 22.91
CA PHE A 310 -13.64 3.35 23.80
C PHE A 310 -13.80 1.83 23.74
N ALA A 311 -12.69 1.11 23.86
CA ALA A 311 -12.64 -0.33 24.04
C ALA A 311 -11.80 -0.67 25.28
N GLY A 312 -12.16 -1.72 26.02
CA GLY A 312 -11.45 -2.08 27.25
C GLY A 312 -11.74 -1.16 28.44
N GLY A 313 -10.77 -1.00 29.34
CA GLY A 313 -10.89 -0.21 30.58
C GLY A 313 -11.66 -0.90 31.70
N LYS A 314 -12.15 -2.13 31.50
CA LYS A 314 -12.80 -2.94 32.53
C LYS A 314 -12.23 -4.35 32.52
N ASN A 315 -12.35 -5.04 33.66
CA ASN A 315 -11.99 -6.47 33.79
C ASN A 315 -10.53 -6.76 33.38
N GLY A 316 -9.60 -5.85 33.70
CA GLY A 316 -8.17 -6.01 33.40
C GLY A 316 -7.78 -5.80 31.93
N LYS A 317 -8.72 -5.47 31.03
CA LYS A 317 -8.39 -5.13 29.64
C LYS A 317 -7.88 -3.68 29.54
N PRO A 318 -6.76 -3.42 28.85
CA PRO A 318 -6.26 -2.06 28.67
C PRO A 318 -7.28 -1.20 27.93
N LEU A 319 -7.39 0.06 28.32
CA LEU A 319 -8.28 1.03 27.66
C LEU A 319 -7.65 1.47 26.32
N GLN A 320 -8.46 1.48 25.28
CA GLN A 320 -8.12 1.97 23.96
C GLN A 320 -9.15 3.00 23.51
N ILE A 321 -8.67 4.03 22.84
CA ILE A 321 -9.48 5.11 22.27
C ILE A 321 -9.50 4.91 20.76
N LEU A 322 -10.70 4.93 20.18
CA LEU A 322 -10.94 4.78 18.76
C LEU A 322 -11.59 6.05 18.23
N ILE A 323 -10.97 6.67 17.22
CA ILE A 323 -11.49 7.87 16.58
C ILE A 323 -11.77 7.56 15.12
N ASP A 324 -13.00 7.77 14.67
CA ASP A 324 -13.38 7.80 13.26
C ASP A 324 -13.40 9.26 12.79
N PHE A 325 -12.80 9.54 11.64
CA PHE A 325 -12.68 10.87 11.06
C PHE A 325 -13.63 11.03 9.86
N LYS A 326 -14.04 12.27 9.58
CA LYS A 326 -14.96 12.63 8.49
C LYS A 326 -14.44 12.28 7.08
N ASP A 327 -13.13 12.06 6.94
CA ASP A 327 -12.49 11.63 5.69
C ASP A 327 -12.53 10.10 5.46
N GLY A 328 -13.26 9.38 6.31
CA GLY A 328 -13.41 7.91 6.30
C GLY A 328 -12.20 7.16 6.85
N THR A 329 -11.21 7.86 7.43
CA THR A 329 -10.09 7.24 8.14
C THR A 329 -10.40 7.03 9.62
N PHE A 330 -9.56 6.27 10.31
CA PHE A 330 -9.68 6.04 11.76
C PHE A 330 -8.31 5.92 12.43
N ALA A 331 -8.24 6.17 13.73
CA ALA A 331 -7.03 6.01 14.54
C ALA A 331 -7.31 5.32 15.89
N PHE A 332 -6.29 4.64 16.40
CA PHE A 332 -6.28 4.02 17.73
C PHE A 332 -5.28 4.72 18.62
N PHE A 333 -5.65 4.95 19.88
CA PHE A 333 -4.76 5.49 20.90
C PHE A 333 -4.83 4.67 22.21
N THR A 334 -3.74 4.71 22.98
CA THR A 334 -3.72 4.21 24.36
C THR A 334 -4.52 5.14 25.28
N ASP A 335 -4.65 4.79 26.57
CA ASP A 335 -5.30 5.70 27.53
C ASP A 335 -4.48 6.95 27.84
N GLU A 336 -3.21 7.03 27.44
CA GLU A 336 -2.39 8.23 27.48
C GLU A 336 -2.42 9.03 26.17
N GLY A 337 -3.22 8.61 25.19
CA GLY A 337 -3.32 9.29 23.90
C GLY A 337 -2.14 9.03 22.97
N GLN A 338 -1.34 7.99 23.22
CA GLN A 338 -0.27 7.59 22.30
C GLN A 338 -0.85 6.83 21.13
N PRO A 339 -0.48 7.15 19.87
CA PRO A 339 -0.98 6.42 18.71
C PRO A 339 -0.53 4.96 18.81
N ILE A 340 -1.48 4.04 18.80
CA ILE A 340 -1.17 2.61 18.79
C ILE A 340 -0.80 2.27 17.37
N ASP A 341 0.47 2.03 17.07
CA ASP A 341 0.89 1.40 15.81
C ASP A 341 0.66 -0.10 15.92
N ALA A 342 -0.60 -0.54 15.98
CA ALA A 342 -0.90 -1.96 16.10
C ALA A 342 -0.25 -2.67 14.92
N ASN A 343 0.76 -3.47 15.21
CA ASN A 343 1.04 -4.65 14.44
C ASN A 343 -0.05 -5.65 14.86
N PRO A 344 -1.07 -5.93 14.03
CA PRO A 344 -2.23 -6.73 14.43
C PRO A 344 -1.84 -8.11 14.96
N ASP A 345 -0.63 -8.60 14.65
CA ASP A 345 -0.11 -9.88 15.11
C ASP A 345 0.18 -9.98 16.63
N LYS A 346 0.13 -8.87 17.40
CA LYS A 346 0.39 -8.90 18.86
C LYS A 346 -0.73 -8.35 19.73
N THR A 347 -1.83 -7.91 19.14
CA THR A 347 -2.96 -7.39 19.92
C THR A 347 -4.22 -7.94 19.28
N GLU A 348 -4.78 -9.01 19.85
CA GLU A 348 -6.14 -9.45 19.56
C GLU A 348 -7.10 -8.30 19.93
N LEU A 349 -7.29 -7.37 19.00
CA LEU A 349 -8.37 -6.41 19.08
C LEU A 349 -9.66 -7.19 18.84
N SER A 350 -10.31 -7.59 19.93
CA SER A 350 -11.71 -7.95 19.91
C SER A 350 -12.51 -6.66 19.67
N LEU A 351 -12.58 -6.21 18.41
CA LEU A 351 -13.56 -5.21 18.00
C LEU A 351 -14.95 -5.79 18.32
N PRO A 352 -15.87 -5.01 18.90
CA PRO A 352 -17.24 -5.46 19.03
C PRO A 352 -17.83 -5.68 17.64
N SER A 353 -18.10 -6.93 17.28
CA SER A 353 -18.65 -7.37 15.98
C SER A 353 -20.13 -7.02 15.79
N GLY A 354 -20.59 -5.89 16.34
CA GLY A 354 -21.99 -5.47 16.31
C GLY A 354 -22.17 -4.09 15.67
N PRO A 355 -23.23 -3.89 14.86
CA PRO A 355 -23.65 -2.54 14.49
C PRO A 355 -23.91 -1.71 15.77
N PRO A 356 -23.68 -0.38 15.73
CA PRO A 356 -23.87 0.47 16.90
C PRO A 356 -25.28 0.28 17.49
N PRO A 357 -25.41 0.03 18.80
CA PRO A 357 -26.72 -0.06 19.43
C PRO A 357 -27.41 1.30 19.30
N GLY A 358 -28.46 1.36 18.49
CA GLY A 358 -29.27 2.57 18.28
C GLY A 358 -29.41 3.08 16.84
N ALA A 359 -28.78 2.47 15.84
CA ALA A 359 -29.09 2.79 14.45
C ALA A 359 -30.47 2.21 14.08
N LYS A 360 -31.52 3.04 14.10
CA LYS A 360 -32.81 2.67 13.51
C LYS A 360 -32.60 2.47 12.01
N THR A 361 -32.85 1.27 11.52
CA THR A 361 -32.89 0.97 10.09
C THR A 361 -33.88 1.94 9.44
N PRO A 362 -33.50 2.71 8.40
CA PRO A 362 -34.47 3.48 7.64
C PRO A 362 -35.52 2.51 7.07
N PRO A 363 -36.81 2.88 7.08
CA PRO A 363 -37.84 2.06 6.48
C PRO A 363 -37.50 1.79 5.01
N PRO A 364 -37.85 0.60 4.49
CA PRO A 364 -37.61 0.26 3.09
C PRO A 364 -38.24 1.32 2.19
N ALA A 365 -37.47 1.76 1.18
CA ALA A 365 -37.94 2.70 0.19
C ALA A 365 -39.20 2.16 -0.49
N GLU A 366 -40.23 3.01 -0.55
CA GLU A 366 -41.49 2.69 -1.20
C GLU A 366 -41.22 2.41 -2.70
N PRO A 367 -41.77 1.32 -3.26
CA PRO A 367 -41.55 1.00 -4.67
C PRO A 367 -42.12 2.10 -5.56
N PRO A 368 -41.43 2.44 -6.66
CA PRO A 368 -41.89 3.49 -7.57
C PRO A 368 -43.27 3.13 -8.14
N PRO A 369 -44.15 4.13 -8.34
CA PRO A 369 -45.49 3.91 -8.87
C PRO A 369 -45.39 3.27 -10.26
N GLN A 370 -46.16 2.19 -10.46
CA GLN A 370 -46.24 1.56 -11.76
C GLN A 370 -46.91 2.50 -12.76
N PRO A 371 -46.38 2.64 -13.99
CA PRO A 371 -47.01 3.41 -15.03
C PRO A 371 -48.38 2.81 -15.37
N GLN A 372 -49.40 3.68 -15.45
CA GLN A 372 -50.76 3.33 -15.85
C GLN A 372 -50.86 3.02 -17.34
#